data_AF-A0AAV0DGT8-F1
#
_entry.id   AF-A0AAV0DGT8-F1
#
_cell.length_a   1.000
_cell.length_b   1.000
_cell.length_c   1.000
_cell.angle_alpha   90.00
_cell.angle_beta   90.00
_cell.angle_gamma   90.00
#
_symmetry.space_group_name_H-M   'P 1'
#
loop_
_entity.id
_entity.type
_entity.pdbx_description
1 polymer ?
#
loop_
_entity_poly.entity_id
_entity_poly.type
_entity_poly.pdbx_seq_one_letter_code
_entity_poly.pdbx_strand_id
1 'polypeptide(L)'
;MVKNRLIEDDDPMLTVRIWEALVKSFASQMKSTFTASSFVKETFTVGYPKLLSMIENLLERISRDTDVKGVPAALTSEAKDQMISAIEPFQTAFLALCLSRLSDLVNSVFSMSSRGSIPSKENIYRIISRIQEEIESVHMDARLTLLVLREINKALLLLSERAEYQISAGPEARQVTGPATSAQLKNFALCQHLQEVHARVSSLVAGLPTIASDVLSPALGTIYGVAGDSVTSLFQTMLDRLEASILKIHDQNFGTLGMDNNNASPYMEELQKSIVHFRSEFLSRLLPPSSSNPLSSSTETICTRLVRSVASRVLTFFIRHASLVRPLSESGKLRMARDMAELELVVGQNLFPVEQLGGPYRALRAFRPVIFLETSQLESSPLIQDLPPSVILHHLFSRGPDELQSPMQRNKLSPLQYSLWMDSQGEDQIWRGIKAALDDYAAKVRIRGDKEFSPVYPLMLKLGSSVSGNES
;
A
#
# COMPACT_ATOMS: atom_id res chain seq x y z
N MET A 1 -86.09 -16.02 19.32
CA MET A 1 -85.92 -14.68 18.74
C MET A 1 -84.43 -14.38 18.71
N VAL A 2 -83.78 -14.73 17.61
CA VAL A 2 -82.33 -14.59 17.42
C VAL A 2 -82.04 -13.12 17.13
N LYS A 3 -81.29 -12.46 18.02
CA LYS A 3 -80.79 -11.10 17.80
C LYS A 3 -79.63 -11.19 16.81
N ASN A 4 -79.90 -10.90 15.54
CA ASN A 4 -78.87 -10.56 14.57
C ASN A 4 -78.15 -9.30 15.08
N ARG A 5 -76.92 -9.46 15.59
CA ARG A 5 -75.97 -8.36 15.68
C ARG A 5 -75.56 -8.02 14.25
N LEU A 6 -76.12 -6.94 13.73
CA LEU A 6 -75.59 -6.25 12.56
C LEU A 6 -74.17 -5.82 12.90
N ILE A 7 -73.21 -6.30 12.10
CA ILE A 7 -71.82 -5.83 12.11
C ILE A 7 -71.89 -4.35 11.76
N GLU A 8 -71.47 -3.48 12.69
CA GLU A 8 -71.32 -2.04 12.41
C GLU A 8 -70.21 -1.85 11.38
N ASP A 9 -70.40 -0.91 10.44
CA ASP A 9 -69.54 -0.66 9.25
C ASP A 9 -68.09 -0.24 9.58
N ASP A 10 -67.76 -0.12 10.87
CA ASP A 10 -66.45 0.28 11.41
C ASP A 10 -65.74 -0.88 12.16
N ASP A 11 -66.36 -2.06 12.25
CA ASP A 11 -65.79 -3.20 12.95
C ASP A 11 -64.86 -3.98 12.00
N PRO A 12 -63.55 -4.12 12.31
CA PRO A 12 -62.60 -4.72 11.39
C PRO A 12 -63.04 -6.13 11.04
N MET A 13 -63.03 -6.46 9.74
CA MET A 13 -63.48 -7.76 9.23
C MET A 13 -62.88 -8.90 10.06
N LEU A 14 -63.67 -9.96 10.27
CA LEU A 14 -63.27 -11.11 11.10
C LEU A 14 -61.93 -11.73 10.64
N THR A 15 -61.62 -11.65 9.35
CA THR A 15 -60.34 -12.02 8.75
C THR A 15 -59.17 -11.18 9.26
N VAL A 16 -59.32 -9.85 9.36
CA VAL A 16 -58.30 -8.93 9.89
C VAL A 16 -57.99 -9.25 11.35
N ARG A 17 -59.03 -9.47 12.18
CA ARG A 17 -58.86 -9.84 13.59
C ARG A 17 -58.10 -11.15 13.78
N ILE A 18 -58.33 -12.15 12.93
CA ILE A 18 -57.62 -13.43 12.99
C ILE A 18 -56.14 -13.24 12.69
N TRP A 19 -55.79 -12.50 11.64
CA TRP A 19 -54.41 -12.26 11.27
C TRP A 19 -53.66 -11.42 12.30
N GLU A 20 -54.29 -10.39 12.87
CA GLU A 20 -53.72 -9.63 13.98
C GLU A 20 -53.46 -10.49 15.23
N ALA A 21 -54.40 -11.38 15.58
CA ALA A 21 -54.24 -12.29 16.71
C ALA A 21 -53.10 -13.28 16.48
N LEU A 22 -52.95 -13.80 15.25
CA LEU A 22 -51.85 -14.68 14.87
C LEU A 22 -50.49 -13.98 14.98
N VAL A 23 -50.36 -12.75 14.46
CA VAL A 23 -49.12 -11.96 14.53
C VAL A 23 -48.74 -11.67 15.98
N LYS A 24 -49.70 -11.24 16.82
CA LYS A 24 -49.48 -11.01 18.25
C LYS A 24 -49.08 -12.28 18.99
N SER A 25 -49.75 -13.40 18.71
CA SER A 25 -49.43 -14.69 19.32
C SER A 25 -48.04 -15.17 18.92
N PHE A 26 -47.67 -15.04 17.63
CA PHE A 26 -46.34 -15.37 17.13
C PHE A 26 -45.27 -14.52 17.82
N ALA A 27 -45.45 -13.20 17.87
CA ALA A 27 -44.50 -12.29 18.51
C ALA A 27 -44.32 -12.58 20.00
N SER A 28 -45.42 -12.82 20.72
CA SER A 28 -45.40 -13.20 22.13
C SER A 28 -44.66 -14.52 22.35
N GLN A 29 -44.91 -15.51 21.48
CA GLN A 29 -44.29 -16.82 21.58
C GLN A 29 -42.78 -16.75 21.30
N MET A 30 -42.35 -16.06 20.24
CA MET A 30 -40.92 -15.90 19.92
C MET A 30 -40.16 -15.19 21.05
N LYS A 31 -40.75 -14.12 21.61
CA LYS A 31 -40.18 -13.41 22.75
C LYS A 31 -40.08 -14.31 23.99
N SER A 32 -41.15 -15.03 24.32
CA SER A 32 -41.16 -15.98 25.44
C SER A 32 -40.09 -17.05 25.26
N THR A 33 -40.03 -17.67 24.09
CA THR A 33 -39.06 -18.72 23.75
C THR A 33 -37.61 -18.25 23.88
N PHE A 34 -37.30 -17.01 23.47
CA PHE A 34 -35.95 -16.45 23.64
C PHE A 34 -35.52 -16.34 25.11
N THR A 35 -36.46 -16.09 26.02
CA THR A 35 -36.18 -15.91 27.46
C THR A 35 -36.31 -17.18 28.30
N ALA A 36 -37.23 -18.07 27.96
CA ALA A 36 -37.65 -19.17 28.83
C ALA A 36 -36.90 -20.49 28.58
N SER A 37 -36.33 -20.69 27.38
CA SER A 37 -35.66 -21.94 27.02
C SER A 37 -34.29 -21.69 26.38
N SER A 38 -33.22 -22.08 27.08
CA SER A 38 -31.85 -21.99 26.56
C SER A 38 -31.65 -22.87 25.32
N PHE A 39 -32.18 -24.09 25.33
CA PHE A 39 -32.08 -25.03 24.20
C PHE A 39 -32.71 -24.48 22.93
N VAL A 40 -33.94 -23.94 23.03
CA VAL A 40 -34.65 -23.41 21.85
C VAL A 40 -34.01 -22.10 21.39
N LYS A 41 -33.55 -21.26 22.34
CA LYS A 41 -32.75 -20.07 22.04
C LYS A 41 -31.53 -20.41 21.21
N GLU A 42 -30.72 -21.37 21.66
CA GLU A 42 -29.49 -21.79 20.97
C GLU A 42 -29.80 -22.37 19.59
N THR A 43 -30.80 -23.24 19.49
CA THR A 43 -31.24 -23.85 18.23
C THR A 43 -31.64 -22.81 17.18
N PHE A 44 -32.48 -21.83 17.55
CA PHE A 44 -32.88 -20.76 16.64
C PHE A 44 -31.78 -19.73 16.37
N THR A 45 -30.84 -19.55 17.31
CA THR A 45 -29.68 -18.68 17.10
C THR A 45 -28.75 -19.28 16.05
N VAL A 46 -28.37 -20.55 16.18
CA VAL A 46 -27.49 -21.24 15.22
C VAL A 46 -28.19 -21.42 13.86
N GLY A 47 -29.50 -21.70 13.89
CA GLY A 47 -30.33 -21.87 12.70
C GLY A 47 -30.92 -20.56 12.14
N TYR A 48 -30.47 -19.39 12.60
CA TYR A 48 -31.11 -18.10 12.27
C TYR A 48 -31.25 -17.84 10.76
N PRO A 49 -30.23 -18.05 9.90
CA PRO A 49 -30.37 -17.80 8.47
C PRO A 49 -31.51 -18.61 7.83
N LYS A 50 -31.68 -19.85 8.28
CA LYS A 50 -32.77 -20.72 7.84
C LYS A 50 -34.11 -20.26 8.41
N LEU A 51 -34.16 -19.85 9.67
CA LEU A 51 -35.37 -19.32 10.31
C LEU A 51 -35.87 -18.06 9.57
N LEU A 52 -34.97 -17.14 9.25
CA LEU A 52 -35.28 -15.92 8.51
C LEU A 52 -35.86 -16.26 7.12
N SER A 53 -35.16 -17.09 6.34
CA SER A 53 -35.64 -17.52 5.03
C SER A 53 -37.00 -18.22 5.11
N MET A 54 -37.25 -19.05 6.13
CA MET A 54 -38.55 -19.71 6.31
C MET A 54 -39.67 -18.70 6.61
N ILE A 55 -39.39 -17.67 7.41
CA ILE A 55 -40.37 -16.62 7.74
C ILE A 55 -40.64 -15.74 6.52
N GLU A 56 -39.61 -15.31 5.79
CA GLU A 56 -39.78 -14.52 4.57
C GLU A 56 -40.58 -15.28 3.51
N ASN A 57 -40.25 -16.55 3.25
CA ASN A 57 -41.03 -17.40 2.36
C ASN A 57 -42.48 -17.57 2.81
N LEU A 58 -42.72 -17.67 4.13
CA LEU A 58 -44.07 -17.74 4.68
C LEU A 58 -44.83 -16.43 4.42
N LEU A 59 -44.20 -15.28 4.69
CA LEU A 59 -44.81 -13.96 4.50
C LEU A 59 -45.09 -13.68 3.02
N GLU A 60 -44.19 -14.08 2.12
CA GLU A 60 -44.40 -13.99 0.67
C GLU A 60 -45.55 -14.86 0.21
N ARG A 61 -45.61 -16.13 0.66
CA ARG A 61 -46.71 -17.04 0.32
C ARG A 61 -48.04 -16.53 0.84
N ILE A 62 -48.10 -16.04 2.08
CA ILE A 62 -49.33 -15.44 2.62
C ILE A 62 -49.73 -14.24 1.77
N SER A 63 -48.79 -13.37 1.42
CA SER A 63 -49.09 -12.18 0.60
C SER A 63 -49.64 -12.55 -0.76
N ARG A 64 -49.03 -13.54 -1.44
CA ARG A 64 -49.43 -13.98 -2.77
C ARG A 64 -50.77 -14.73 -2.76
N ASP A 65 -50.93 -15.66 -1.83
CA ASP A 65 -52.09 -16.55 -1.80
C ASP A 65 -53.36 -15.84 -1.24
N THR A 66 -53.20 -14.64 -0.66
CA THR A 66 -54.30 -13.81 -0.14
C THR A 66 -54.55 -12.52 -0.93
N ASP A 67 -53.85 -12.33 -2.06
CA ASP A 67 -54.07 -11.21 -2.97
C ASP A 67 -55.34 -11.43 -3.81
N VAL A 68 -56.49 -11.03 -3.24
CA VAL A 68 -57.81 -11.14 -3.86
C VAL A 68 -58.39 -9.75 -4.08
N LYS A 69 -58.76 -9.45 -5.33
CA LYS A 69 -59.38 -8.16 -5.70
C LYS A 69 -60.61 -7.86 -4.84
N GLY A 70 -60.57 -6.72 -4.15
CA GLY A 70 -61.68 -6.24 -3.31
C GLY A 70 -61.67 -6.73 -1.87
N VAL A 71 -60.66 -7.51 -1.45
CA VAL A 71 -60.47 -7.95 -0.06
C VAL A 71 -59.18 -7.32 0.49
N PRO A 72 -59.16 -6.79 1.74
CA PRO A 72 -57.93 -6.32 2.37
C PRO A 72 -56.89 -7.45 2.45
N ALA A 73 -55.62 -7.11 2.24
CA ALA A 73 -54.53 -8.07 2.34
C ALA A 73 -54.52 -8.74 3.73
N ALA A 74 -54.23 -10.04 3.77
CA ALA A 74 -54.20 -10.80 5.02
C ALA A 74 -53.20 -10.24 6.05
N LEU A 75 -52.05 -9.74 5.57
CA LEU A 75 -51.03 -9.11 6.40
C LEU A 75 -50.74 -7.71 5.87
N THR A 76 -50.91 -6.69 6.72
CA THR A 76 -50.40 -5.34 6.46
C THR A 76 -48.88 -5.32 6.47
N SER A 77 -48.25 -4.29 5.90
CA SER A 77 -46.79 -4.12 5.99
C SER A 77 -46.31 -4.12 7.45
N GLU A 78 -47.05 -3.42 8.32
CA GLU A 78 -46.75 -3.34 9.76
C GLU A 78 -46.81 -4.71 10.44
N ALA A 79 -47.76 -5.57 10.05
CA ALA A 79 -47.88 -6.92 10.59
C ALA A 79 -46.70 -7.81 10.17
N LYS A 80 -46.22 -7.66 8.93
CA LYS A 80 -45.01 -8.35 8.45
C LYS A 80 -43.78 -7.87 9.24
N ASP A 81 -43.65 -6.56 9.41
CA ASP A 81 -42.55 -5.96 10.18
C ASP A 81 -42.59 -6.44 11.64
N GLN A 82 -43.77 -6.53 12.27
CA GLN A 82 -43.92 -7.10 13.61
C GLN A 82 -43.44 -8.55 13.71
N MET A 83 -43.73 -9.40 12.71
CA MET A 83 -43.25 -10.77 12.69
C MET A 83 -41.73 -10.85 12.50
N ILE A 84 -41.14 -9.99 11.68
CA ILE A 84 -39.69 -9.91 11.49
C ILE A 84 -39.01 -9.38 12.77
N SER A 85 -39.54 -8.32 13.38
CA SER A 85 -39.04 -7.79 14.66
C SER A 85 -39.13 -8.80 15.79
N ALA A 86 -40.10 -9.72 15.77
CA ALA A 86 -40.20 -10.77 16.76
C ALA A 86 -39.01 -11.74 16.78
N ILE A 87 -38.30 -11.90 15.65
CA ILE A 87 -37.12 -12.77 15.54
C ILE A 87 -35.79 -12.02 15.63
N GLU A 88 -35.80 -10.68 15.70
CA GLU A 88 -34.60 -9.84 15.83
C GLU A 88 -33.70 -10.18 17.04
N PRO A 89 -34.22 -10.61 18.21
CA PRO A 89 -33.37 -11.07 19.31
C PRO A 89 -32.47 -12.26 18.92
N PHE A 90 -32.98 -13.18 18.10
CA PHE A 90 -32.20 -14.31 17.59
C PHE A 90 -31.15 -13.85 16.56
N GLN A 91 -31.48 -12.85 15.73
CA GLN A 91 -30.50 -12.21 14.83
C GLN A 91 -29.33 -11.64 15.63
N THR A 92 -29.64 -10.88 16.68
CA THR A 92 -28.62 -10.23 17.51
C THR A 92 -27.73 -11.28 18.19
N ALA A 93 -28.34 -12.35 18.70
CA ALA A 93 -27.59 -13.47 19.28
C ALA A 93 -26.73 -14.20 18.23
N PHE A 94 -27.23 -14.36 16.99
CA PHE A 94 -26.50 -14.99 15.90
C PHE A 94 -25.27 -14.17 15.51
N LEU A 95 -25.43 -12.86 15.33
CA LEU A 95 -24.32 -11.94 15.03
C LEU A 95 -23.27 -11.92 16.15
N ALA A 96 -23.70 -11.91 17.41
CA ALA A 96 -22.80 -12.01 18.56
C ALA A 96 -22.02 -13.34 18.57
N LEU A 97 -22.66 -14.44 18.17
CA LEU A 97 -22.02 -15.75 18.04
C LEU A 97 -21.02 -15.79 16.87
N CYS A 98 -21.34 -15.18 15.73
CA CYS A 98 -20.40 -15.04 14.60
C CYS A 98 -19.14 -14.28 15.05
N LEU A 99 -19.32 -13.13 15.71
CA LEU A 99 -18.22 -12.34 16.24
C LEU A 99 -17.40 -13.13 17.26
N SER A 100 -18.03 -13.77 18.25
CA SER A 100 -17.32 -14.49 19.30
C SER A 100 -16.48 -15.63 18.73
N ARG A 101 -17.05 -16.45 17.83
CA ARG A 101 -16.32 -17.56 17.19
C ARG A 101 -15.08 -17.09 16.44
N LEU A 102 -15.19 -16.00 15.68
CA LEU A 102 -14.06 -15.43 14.95
C LEU A 102 -13.04 -14.79 15.90
N SER A 103 -13.48 -14.01 16.88
CA SER A 103 -12.60 -13.38 17.86
C SER A 103 -11.86 -14.40 18.73
N ASP A 104 -12.51 -15.46 19.18
CA ASP A 104 -11.90 -16.54 19.95
C ASP A 104 -10.85 -17.28 19.12
N LEU A 105 -11.16 -17.54 17.84
CA LEU A 105 -10.20 -18.15 16.92
C LEU A 105 -8.97 -17.24 16.74
N VAL A 106 -9.17 -15.93 16.50
CA VAL A 106 -8.08 -14.96 16.39
C VAL A 106 -7.23 -14.93 17.66
N ASN A 107 -7.85 -14.86 18.84
CA ASN A 107 -7.15 -14.84 20.12
C ASN A 107 -6.38 -16.15 20.39
N SER A 108 -6.90 -17.29 19.92
CA SER A 108 -6.20 -18.58 20.03
C SER A 108 -4.98 -18.66 19.14
N VAL A 109 -5.06 -18.10 17.92
CA VAL A 109 -3.98 -18.09 16.94
C VAL A 109 -2.91 -17.06 17.29
N PHE A 110 -3.32 -15.89 17.78
CA PHE A 110 -2.46 -14.80 18.22
C PHE A 110 -2.53 -14.66 19.74
N SER A 111 -2.04 -15.67 20.45
CA SER A 111 -2.00 -15.64 21.91
C SER A 111 -1.11 -14.51 22.43
N MET A 112 -1.66 -13.68 23.32
CA MET A 112 -0.91 -12.60 23.98
C MET A 112 0.14 -13.10 24.98
N SER A 113 0.00 -14.34 25.45
CA SER A 113 0.91 -14.95 26.41
C SER A 113 2.25 -15.36 25.79
N SER A 114 2.32 -15.48 24.45
CA SER A 114 3.49 -15.98 23.73
C SER A 114 3.83 -15.07 22.55
N ARG A 115 4.41 -13.89 22.85
CA ARG A 115 4.98 -12.96 21.84
C ARG A 115 6.05 -13.57 20.93
N GLY A 116 6.52 -14.78 21.21
CA GLY A 116 7.51 -15.51 20.42
C GLY A 116 6.94 -16.50 19.40
N SER A 117 5.67 -16.90 19.50
CA SER A 117 5.08 -17.90 18.61
C SER A 117 4.51 -17.26 17.35
N ILE A 118 5.07 -17.60 16.19
CA ILE A 118 4.53 -17.21 14.89
C ILE A 118 3.33 -18.11 14.58
N PRO A 119 2.17 -17.57 14.17
CA PRO A 119 1.07 -18.38 13.66
C PRO A 119 1.53 -19.27 12.50
N SER A 120 1.11 -20.53 12.46
CA SER A 120 1.39 -21.38 11.30
C SER A 120 0.50 -21.01 10.11
N LYS A 121 0.88 -21.41 8.91
CA LYS A 121 0.03 -21.28 7.71
C LYS A 121 -1.34 -21.92 7.89
N GLU A 122 -1.40 -23.06 8.57
CA GLU A 122 -2.66 -23.76 8.89
C GLU A 122 -3.55 -22.93 9.81
N ASN A 123 -2.98 -22.23 10.79
CA ASN A 123 -3.74 -21.34 11.67
C ASN A 123 -4.42 -20.22 10.89
N ILE A 124 -3.69 -19.63 9.93
CA ILE A 124 -4.22 -18.58 9.07
C ILE A 124 -5.30 -19.12 8.12
N TYR A 125 -5.08 -20.30 7.55
CA TYR A 125 -6.09 -20.97 6.73
C TYR A 125 -7.38 -21.27 7.51
N ARG A 126 -7.27 -21.65 8.79
CA ARG A 126 -8.44 -21.83 9.68
C ARG A 126 -9.24 -20.54 9.84
N ILE A 127 -8.58 -19.39 10.01
CA ILE A 127 -9.27 -18.09 10.08
C ILE A 127 -9.98 -17.78 8.76
N ILE A 128 -9.30 -17.92 7.63
CA ILE A 128 -9.86 -17.64 6.30
C ILE A 128 -11.06 -18.55 6.00
N SER A 129 -10.91 -19.85 6.25
CA SER A 129 -11.98 -20.84 6.04
C SER A 129 -13.18 -20.51 6.91
N ARG A 130 -12.95 -20.11 8.17
CA ARG A 130 -14.05 -19.72 9.06
C ARG A 130 -14.78 -18.48 8.55
N ILE A 131 -14.06 -17.46 8.07
CA ILE A 131 -14.69 -16.27 7.46
C ILE A 131 -15.53 -16.67 6.25
N GLN A 132 -15.02 -17.57 5.41
CA GLN A 132 -15.75 -18.09 4.25
C GLN A 132 -17.04 -18.81 4.68
N GLU A 133 -16.97 -19.71 5.67
CA GLU A 133 -18.15 -20.41 6.21
C GLU A 133 -19.21 -19.45 6.76
N GLU A 134 -18.81 -18.38 7.46
CA GLU A 134 -19.76 -17.38 7.98
C GLU A 134 -20.47 -16.65 6.83
N ILE A 135 -19.77 -16.29 5.75
CA ILE A 135 -20.35 -15.65 4.56
C ILE A 135 -21.27 -16.63 3.81
N GLU A 136 -20.83 -17.87 3.59
CA GLU A 136 -21.62 -18.92 2.93
C GLU A 136 -22.89 -19.27 3.71
N SER A 137 -22.89 -19.11 5.04
CA SER A 137 -24.11 -19.38 5.84
C SER A 137 -25.24 -18.37 5.60
N VAL A 138 -24.95 -17.19 5.04
CA VAL A 138 -25.92 -16.07 4.91
C VAL A 138 -26.07 -15.54 3.48
N HIS A 139 -25.32 -16.08 2.51
CA HIS A 139 -25.28 -15.59 1.12
C HIS A 139 -26.64 -15.50 0.39
N MET A 140 -27.67 -16.20 0.88
CA MET A 140 -29.03 -16.15 0.35
C MET A 140 -29.78 -14.86 0.71
N ASP A 141 -29.34 -14.13 1.74
CA ASP A 141 -29.95 -12.88 2.21
C ASP A 141 -28.92 -11.75 2.19
N ALA A 142 -29.18 -10.72 1.39
CA ALA A 142 -28.27 -9.58 1.24
C ALA A 142 -28.13 -8.73 2.51
N ARG A 143 -29.21 -8.52 3.27
CA ARG A 143 -29.20 -7.71 4.49
C ARG A 143 -28.44 -8.43 5.59
N LEU A 144 -28.71 -9.72 5.79
CA LEU A 144 -28.02 -10.55 6.77
C LEU A 144 -26.55 -10.72 6.41
N THR A 145 -26.22 -10.87 5.12
CA THR A 145 -24.83 -10.85 4.62
C THR A 145 -24.12 -9.57 5.05
N LEU A 146 -24.71 -8.40 4.81
CA LEU A 146 -24.09 -7.12 5.22
C LEU A 146 -23.90 -7.02 6.74
N LEU A 147 -24.83 -7.54 7.54
CA LEU A 147 -24.69 -7.55 9.00
C LEU A 147 -23.54 -8.48 9.45
N VAL A 148 -23.43 -9.68 8.87
CA VAL A 148 -22.31 -10.59 9.16
C VAL A 148 -20.97 -10.01 8.72
N LEU A 149 -20.91 -9.33 7.57
CA LEU A 149 -19.70 -8.64 7.11
C LEU A 149 -19.23 -7.55 8.09
N ARG A 150 -20.15 -6.87 8.78
CA ARG A 150 -19.78 -5.91 9.84
C ARG A 150 -19.16 -6.60 11.06
N GLU A 151 -19.62 -7.80 11.41
CA GLU A 151 -19.00 -8.58 12.49
C GLU A 151 -17.65 -9.15 12.07
N ILE A 152 -17.50 -9.60 10.81
CA ILE A 152 -16.21 -10.00 10.23
C ILE A 152 -15.23 -8.81 10.23
N ASN A 153 -15.69 -7.59 9.90
CA ASN A 153 -14.87 -6.38 9.95
C ASN A 153 -14.25 -6.18 11.35
N LYS A 154 -15.05 -6.28 12.41
CA LYS A 154 -14.56 -6.17 13.80
C LYS A 154 -13.53 -7.25 14.14
N ALA A 155 -13.77 -8.50 13.72
CA ALA A 155 -12.83 -9.60 13.95
C ALA A 155 -11.49 -9.41 13.19
N LEU A 156 -11.54 -8.86 11.96
CA LEU A 156 -10.35 -8.53 11.19
C LEU A 156 -9.56 -7.37 11.80
N LEU A 157 -10.24 -6.36 12.36
CA LEU A 157 -9.59 -5.29 13.13
C LEU A 157 -8.88 -5.86 14.36
N LEU A 158 -9.53 -6.75 15.12
CA LEU A 158 -8.90 -7.46 16.24
C LEU A 158 -7.67 -8.25 15.76
N LEU A 159 -7.76 -8.95 14.62
CA LEU A 159 -6.64 -9.67 14.03
C LEU A 159 -5.47 -8.73 13.74
N SER A 160 -5.74 -7.55 13.16
CA SER A 160 -4.71 -6.55 12.88
C SER A 160 -4.04 -6.03 14.15
N GLU A 161 -4.80 -5.74 15.21
CA GLU A 161 -4.27 -5.29 16.50
C GLU A 161 -3.37 -6.35 17.15
N ARG A 162 -3.83 -7.61 17.15
CA ARG A 162 -3.05 -8.73 17.68
C ARG A 162 -1.77 -8.95 16.87
N ALA A 163 -1.83 -8.82 15.56
CA ALA A 163 -0.68 -8.96 14.68
C ALA A 163 0.33 -7.83 14.89
N GLU A 164 -0.12 -6.58 15.01
CA GLU A 164 0.72 -5.42 15.28
C GLU A 164 1.53 -5.59 16.57
N TYR A 165 0.89 -6.08 17.64
CA TYR A 165 1.55 -6.38 18.91
C TYR A 165 2.64 -7.45 18.81
N GLN A 166 2.58 -8.30 17.78
CA GLN A 166 3.60 -9.30 17.50
C GLN A 166 4.77 -8.74 16.71
N ILE A 167 4.69 -7.55 16.11
CA ILE A 167 5.80 -7.01 15.30
C ILE A 167 7.03 -6.78 16.17
N SER A 168 8.16 -7.32 15.73
CA SER A 168 9.45 -7.05 16.38
C SER A 168 9.99 -5.72 15.88
N ALA A 169 10.13 -4.73 16.77
CA ALA A 169 10.57 -3.37 16.43
C ALA A 169 12.01 -3.03 16.89
N GLY A 170 12.68 -3.96 17.57
CA GLY A 170 14.03 -3.78 18.12
C GLY A 170 15.14 -3.70 17.06
N PRO A 171 16.39 -3.43 17.47
CA PRO A 171 17.53 -3.26 16.54
C PRO A 171 17.79 -4.53 15.70
N GLU A 172 17.56 -5.71 16.27
CA GLU A 172 17.70 -7.00 15.58
C GLU A 172 16.73 -7.16 14.40
N ALA A 173 15.60 -6.46 14.41
CA ALA A 173 14.63 -6.47 13.31
C ALA A 173 15.10 -5.63 12.10
N ARG A 174 16.00 -4.66 12.34
CA ARG A 174 16.40 -3.65 11.34
C ARG A 174 17.77 -3.92 10.71
N GLN A 175 18.58 -4.79 11.31
CA GLN A 175 19.94 -5.05 10.84
C GLN A 175 19.98 -5.58 9.38
N VAL A 176 20.98 -5.17 8.61
CA VAL A 176 21.15 -5.53 7.19
C VAL A 176 22.53 -6.08 6.85
N THR A 177 23.40 -6.29 7.84
CA THR A 177 24.81 -6.67 7.63
C THR A 177 25.09 -8.16 7.84
N GLY A 178 24.20 -8.87 8.54
CA GLY A 178 24.33 -10.28 8.84
C GLY A 178 23.23 -11.14 8.22
N PRO A 179 23.16 -12.43 8.60
CA PRO A 179 22.04 -13.31 8.23
C PRO A 179 20.73 -12.81 8.85
N ALA A 180 19.59 -13.23 8.28
CA ALA A 180 18.29 -12.84 8.83
C ALA A 180 18.10 -13.35 10.27
N THR A 181 17.76 -12.45 11.19
CA THR A 181 17.51 -12.78 12.60
C THR A 181 16.16 -13.47 12.77
N SER A 182 15.96 -14.16 13.89
CA SER A 182 14.66 -14.75 14.24
C SER A 182 13.54 -13.69 14.31
N ALA A 183 13.85 -12.48 14.78
CA ALA A 183 12.94 -11.34 14.78
C ALA A 183 12.51 -10.93 13.37
N GLN A 184 13.44 -10.91 12.41
CA GLN A 184 13.16 -10.62 11.00
C GLN A 184 12.34 -11.72 10.35
N LEU A 185 12.71 -13.00 10.54
CA LEU A 185 11.96 -14.14 10.02
C LEU A 185 10.52 -14.15 10.54
N LYS A 186 10.32 -13.78 11.80
CA LYS A 186 9.00 -13.59 12.40
C LYS A 186 8.20 -12.49 11.70
N ASN A 187 8.79 -11.32 11.49
CA ASN A 187 8.12 -10.23 10.79
C ASN A 187 7.81 -10.61 9.33
N PHE A 188 8.69 -11.36 8.65
CA PHE A 188 8.48 -11.85 7.28
C PHE A 188 7.28 -12.78 7.19
N ALA A 189 7.20 -13.75 8.10
CA ALA A 189 6.07 -14.67 8.17
C ALA A 189 4.76 -13.91 8.47
N LEU A 190 4.80 -12.94 9.39
CA LEU A 190 3.65 -12.11 9.72
C LEU A 190 3.16 -11.30 8.50
N CYS A 191 4.07 -10.63 7.78
CA CYS A 191 3.76 -9.92 6.54
C CYS A 191 3.07 -10.85 5.53
N GLN A 192 3.62 -12.04 5.30
CA GLN A 192 3.08 -13.01 4.35
C GLN A 192 1.69 -13.51 4.77
N HIS A 193 1.49 -13.79 6.06
CA HIS A 193 0.21 -14.25 6.60
C HIS A 193 -0.88 -13.20 6.49
N LEU A 194 -0.59 -11.95 6.88
CA LEU A 194 -1.54 -10.85 6.77
C LEU A 194 -1.87 -10.53 5.31
N GLN A 195 -0.87 -10.61 4.41
CA GLN A 195 -1.11 -10.41 2.99
C GLN A 195 -1.98 -11.52 2.38
N GLU A 196 -1.82 -12.79 2.82
CA GLU A 196 -2.70 -13.89 2.41
C GLU A 196 -4.14 -13.68 2.90
N VAL A 197 -4.33 -13.28 4.17
CA VAL A 197 -5.66 -12.93 4.70
C VAL A 197 -6.29 -11.81 3.86
N HIS A 198 -5.54 -10.73 3.61
CA HIS A 198 -6.01 -9.62 2.78
C HIS A 198 -6.42 -10.09 1.38
N ALA A 199 -5.57 -10.84 0.69
CA ALA A 199 -5.82 -11.30 -0.67
C ALA A 199 -7.04 -12.23 -0.75
N ARG A 200 -7.15 -13.20 0.16
CA ARG A 200 -8.25 -14.17 0.18
C ARG A 200 -9.57 -13.53 0.54
N VAL A 201 -9.62 -12.71 1.59
CA VAL A 201 -10.85 -12.03 2.00
C VAL A 201 -11.29 -11.03 0.92
N SER A 202 -10.36 -10.28 0.32
CA SER A 202 -10.69 -9.40 -0.82
C SER A 202 -11.29 -10.18 -1.99
N SER A 203 -10.75 -11.36 -2.30
CA SER A 203 -11.28 -12.24 -3.34
C SER A 203 -12.67 -12.79 -3.03
N LEU A 204 -12.96 -13.11 -1.76
CA LEU A 204 -14.30 -13.56 -1.33
C LEU A 204 -15.34 -12.46 -1.52
N VAL A 205 -14.96 -11.21 -1.23
CA VAL A 205 -15.87 -10.06 -1.29
C VAL A 205 -16.05 -9.53 -2.71
N ALA A 206 -15.09 -9.76 -3.60
CA ALA A 206 -15.19 -9.38 -5.01
C ALA A 206 -16.39 -10.03 -5.73
N GLY A 207 -16.90 -11.17 -5.23
CA GLY A 207 -18.11 -11.82 -5.73
C GLY A 207 -19.42 -11.27 -5.16
N LEU A 208 -19.36 -10.33 -4.21
CA LEU A 208 -20.52 -9.74 -3.53
C LEU A 208 -20.82 -8.33 -4.07
N PRO A 209 -22.00 -7.74 -3.78
CA PRO A 209 -22.30 -6.35 -4.14
C PRO A 209 -21.26 -5.36 -3.60
N THR A 210 -21.03 -4.25 -4.30
CA THR A 210 -19.97 -3.26 -3.96
C THR A 210 -20.01 -2.76 -2.52
N ILE A 211 -21.20 -2.65 -1.93
CA ILE A 211 -21.41 -2.27 -0.52
C ILE A 211 -20.64 -3.21 0.43
N ALA A 212 -20.52 -4.50 0.09
CA ALA A 212 -19.74 -5.46 0.87
C ALA A 212 -18.25 -5.11 0.90
N SER A 213 -17.70 -4.65 -0.23
CA SER A 213 -16.31 -4.16 -0.31
C SER A 213 -16.11 -2.93 0.57
N ASP A 214 -17.06 -1.99 0.55
CA ASP A 214 -16.98 -0.78 1.37
C ASP A 214 -17.02 -1.10 2.87
N VAL A 215 -17.84 -2.07 3.28
CA VAL A 215 -17.93 -2.51 4.69
C VAL A 215 -16.62 -3.11 5.19
N LEU A 216 -15.89 -3.87 4.37
CA LEU A 216 -14.65 -4.53 4.77
C LEU A 216 -13.37 -3.73 4.47
N SER A 217 -13.47 -2.71 3.60
CA SER A 217 -12.33 -1.88 3.21
C SER A 217 -11.53 -1.31 4.39
N PRO A 218 -12.13 -0.80 5.48
CA PRO A 218 -11.35 -0.29 6.61
C PRO A 218 -10.46 -1.36 7.26
N ALA A 219 -11.02 -2.54 7.54
CA ALA A 219 -10.28 -3.61 8.21
C ALA A 219 -9.20 -4.22 7.29
N LEU A 220 -9.51 -4.38 6.01
CA LEU A 220 -8.54 -4.83 5.01
C LEU A 220 -7.40 -3.82 4.85
N GLY A 221 -7.71 -2.51 4.83
CA GLY A 221 -6.71 -1.44 4.83
C GLY A 221 -5.77 -1.51 6.04
N THR A 222 -6.32 -1.70 7.25
CA THR A 222 -5.51 -1.86 8.48
C THR A 222 -4.63 -3.11 8.42
N ILE A 223 -5.17 -4.26 8.01
CA ILE A 223 -4.37 -5.50 7.83
C ILE A 223 -3.22 -5.27 6.85
N TYR A 224 -3.49 -4.61 5.72
CA TYR A 224 -2.47 -4.28 4.72
C TYR A 224 -1.40 -3.34 5.28
N GLY A 225 -1.80 -2.34 6.06
CA GLY A 225 -0.89 -1.41 6.76
C GLY A 225 0.04 -2.15 7.72
N VAL A 226 -0.53 -2.93 8.66
CA VAL A 226 0.24 -3.71 9.64
C VAL A 226 1.20 -4.70 8.96
N ALA A 227 0.77 -5.32 7.86
CA ALA A 227 1.63 -6.17 7.05
C ALA A 227 2.84 -5.38 6.49
N GLY A 228 2.62 -4.18 5.95
CA GLY A 228 3.67 -3.29 5.50
C GLY A 228 4.61 -2.85 6.61
N ASP A 229 4.09 -2.44 7.75
CA ASP A 229 4.87 -1.94 8.89
C ASP A 229 5.84 -2.98 9.44
N SER A 230 5.46 -4.26 9.37
CA SER A 230 6.32 -5.36 9.83
C SER A 230 7.66 -5.46 9.10
N VAL A 231 7.73 -5.02 7.83
CA VAL A 231 8.93 -5.09 6.99
C VAL A 231 9.51 -3.73 6.62
N THR A 232 8.74 -2.64 6.73
CA THR A 232 9.15 -1.30 6.28
C THR A 232 10.46 -0.84 6.91
N SER A 233 10.66 -1.08 8.21
CA SER A 233 11.89 -0.67 8.91
C SER A 233 13.16 -1.34 8.37
N LEU A 234 13.07 -2.59 7.90
CA LEU A 234 14.18 -3.28 7.25
C LEU A 234 14.52 -2.64 5.90
N PHE A 235 13.49 -2.37 5.09
CA PHE A 235 13.67 -1.74 3.78
C PHE A 235 14.25 -0.32 3.90
N GLN A 236 13.81 0.47 4.89
CA GLN A 236 14.37 1.79 5.16
C GLN A 236 15.83 1.70 5.58
N THR A 237 16.17 0.80 6.51
CA THR A 237 17.58 0.62 6.93
C THR A 237 18.47 0.15 5.78
N MET A 238 17.93 -0.70 4.89
CA MET A 238 18.65 -1.10 3.67
C MET A 238 18.84 0.08 2.73
N LEU A 239 17.80 0.89 2.52
CA LEU A 239 17.87 2.07 1.67
C LEU A 239 18.91 3.08 2.19
N ASP A 240 18.88 3.40 3.48
CA ASP A 240 19.85 4.28 4.14
C ASP A 240 21.30 3.81 3.90
N ARG A 241 21.52 2.48 3.98
CA ARG A 241 22.83 1.90 3.69
C ARG A 241 23.24 2.06 2.23
N LEU A 242 22.32 1.84 1.28
CA LEU A 242 22.60 2.01 -0.14
C LEU A 242 22.89 3.48 -0.48
N GLU A 243 22.13 4.41 0.10
CA GLU A 243 22.37 5.85 -0.05
C GLU A 243 23.73 6.26 0.56
N ALA A 244 24.08 5.73 1.73
CA ALA A 244 25.38 5.95 2.34
C ALA A 244 26.53 5.43 1.47
N SER A 245 26.36 4.28 0.80
CA SER A 245 27.34 3.79 -0.18
C SER A 245 27.45 4.72 -1.40
N ILE A 246 26.32 5.21 -1.93
CA ILE A 246 26.32 6.15 -3.07
C ILE A 246 26.99 7.48 -2.70
N LEU A 247 26.79 8.00 -1.48
CA LEU A 247 27.38 9.28 -1.05
C LEU A 247 28.92 9.29 -1.10
N LYS A 248 29.56 8.13 -0.96
CA LYS A 248 31.02 7.97 -1.08
C LYS A 248 31.54 8.29 -2.49
N ILE A 249 30.66 8.49 -3.48
CA ILE A 249 31.02 9.04 -4.79
C ILE A 249 31.71 10.42 -4.66
N HIS A 250 31.34 11.21 -3.64
CA HIS A 250 31.95 12.53 -3.40
C HIS A 250 33.33 12.45 -2.74
N ASP A 251 33.70 11.29 -2.19
CA ASP A 251 35.05 11.04 -1.66
C ASP A 251 36.02 10.59 -2.78
N GLN A 252 35.51 10.25 -3.96
CA GLN A 252 36.32 9.82 -5.10
C GLN A 252 36.81 11.01 -5.93
N ASN A 253 38.04 10.92 -6.43
CA ASN A 253 38.56 11.92 -7.35
C ASN A 253 38.20 11.58 -8.81
N PHE A 254 37.22 12.30 -9.35
CA PHE A 254 36.80 12.24 -10.76
C PHE A 254 37.48 13.29 -11.64
N GLY A 255 38.38 14.12 -11.08
CA GLY A 255 39.09 15.18 -11.81
C GLY A 255 40.48 14.81 -12.30
N THR A 256 41.10 13.74 -11.77
CA THR A 256 42.49 13.40 -12.09
C THR A 256 42.65 12.66 -13.42
N LEU A 257 43.62 13.13 -14.21
CA LEU A 257 44.16 12.47 -15.40
C LEU A 257 45.22 11.45 -14.95
N GLY A 258 44.79 10.34 -14.34
CA GLY A 258 45.69 9.33 -13.76
C GLY A 258 45.25 7.90 -14.04
N MET A 259 46.24 7.09 -14.45
CA MET A 259 46.21 5.72 -14.96
C MET A 259 45.22 4.75 -14.28
N ASP A 260 44.52 3.99 -15.11
CA ASP A 260 44.11 2.59 -14.92
C ASP A 260 43.68 2.16 -13.51
N ASN A 261 42.45 2.54 -13.13
CA ASN A 261 41.64 1.60 -12.35
C ASN A 261 40.63 0.98 -13.30
N ASN A 262 41.06 -0.11 -13.95
CA ASN A 262 40.17 -0.99 -14.71
C ASN A 262 39.22 -1.80 -13.81
N ASN A 263 39.18 -1.47 -12.52
CA ASN A 263 38.32 -2.05 -11.50
C ASN A 263 37.12 -1.14 -11.24
N ALA A 264 36.04 -1.73 -10.73
CA ALA A 264 34.85 -1.00 -10.31
C ALA A 264 35.22 0.04 -9.24
N SER A 265 34.47 1.15 -9.19
CA SER A 265 34.66 2.12 -8.11
C SER A 265 34.41 1.45 -6.75
N PRO A 266 35.21 1.73 -5.70
CA PRO A 266 35.12 0.99 -4.43
C PRO A 266 33.75 1.13 -3.76
N TYR A 267 33.11 2.30 -3.89
CA TYR A 267 31.76 2.52 -3.39
C TYR A 267 30.70 1.71 -4.17
N MET A 268 30.92 1.49 -5.47
CA MET A 268 30.05 0.68 -6.32
C MET A 268 30.17 -0.81 -5.98
N GLU A 269 31.39 -1.31 -5.69
CA GLU A 269 31.58 -2.66 -5.18
C GLU A 269 30.86 -2.90 -3.84
N GLU A 270 30.92 -1.93 -2.92
CA GLU A 270 30.20 -2.00 -1.64
C GLU A 270 28.68 -1.97 -1.82
N LEU A 271 28.20 -1.12 -2.74
CA LEU A 271 26.79 -1.04 -3.12
C LEU A 271 26.32 -2.39 -3.68
N GLN A 272 27.08 -2.96 -4.63
CA GLN A 272 26.77 -4.26 -5.22
C GLN A 272 26.74 -5.37 -4.18
N LYS A 273 27.76 -5.46 -3.32
CA LYS A 273 27.82 -6.45 -2.22
C LYS A 273 26.61 -6.32 -1.30
N SER A 274 26.20 -5.10 -0.98
CA SER A 274 25.03 -4.83 -0.14
C SER A 274 23.73 -5.26 -0.83
N ILE A 275 23.55 -4.94 -2.12
CA ILE A 275 22.37 -5.35 -2.90
C ILE A 275 22.28 -6.89 -3.04
N VAL A 276 23.39 -7.54 -3.37
CA VAL A 276 23.45 -9.00 -3.53
C VAL A 276 23.15 -9.69 -2.20
N HIS A 277 23.74 -9.22 -1.10
CA HIS A 277 23.43 -9.69 0.25
C HIS A 277 21.95 -9.51 0.59
N PHE A 278 21.37 -8.35 0.25
CA PHE A 278 19.97 -8.09 0.49
C PHE A 278 19.05 -9.05 -0.25
N ARG A 279 19.40 -9.37 -1.51
CA ARG A 279 18.69 -10.35 -2.33
C ARG A 279 18.80 -11.76 -1.77
N SER A 280 20.01 -12.22 -1.47
CA SER A 280 20.27 -13.60 -1.04
C SER A 280 19.71 -13.90 0.34
N GLU A 281 19.84 -12.96 1.29
CA GLU A 281 19.39 -13.17 2.66
C GLU A 281 17.93 -12.75 2.86
N PHE A 282 17.53 -11.55 2.49
CA PHE A 282 16.22 -11.05 2.92
C PHE A 282 15.15 -11.26 1.86
N LEU A 283 15.40 -10.86 0.61
CA LEU A 283 14.38 -10.93 -0.44
C LEU A 283 14.04 -12.36 -0.85
N SER A 284 14.99 -13.29 -0.82
CA SER A 284 14.75 -14.72 -1.08
C SER A 284 13.73 -15.35 -0.12
N ARG A 285 13.59 -14.79 1.08
CA ARG A 285 12.66 -15.23 2.14
C ARG A 285 11.32 -14.52 2.07
N LEU A 286 11.31 -13.27 1.61
CA LEU A 286 10.11 -12.43 1.49
C LEU A 286 9.35 -12.66 0.18
N LEU A 287 10.06 -12.92 -0.92
CA LEU A 287 9.48 -13.08 -2.25
C LEU A 287 9.26 -14.56 -2.55
N PRO A 288 8.10 -14.95 -3.13
CA PRO A 288 7.88 -16.31 -3.59
C PRO A 288 8.96 -16.75 -4.60
N PRO A 289 9.39 -18.03 -4.57
CA PRO A 289 10.44 -18.55 -5.46
C PRO A 289 10.07 -18.49 -6.96
N SER A 290 8.80 -18.25 -7.29
CA SER A 290 8.27 -18.13 -8.66
C SER A 290 8.39 -16.72 -9.26
N SER A 291 8.98 -15.75 -8.55
CA SER A 291 9.06 -14.34 -8.98
C SER A 291 10.22 -14.01 -9.92
N SER A 292 10.81 -15.02 -10.58
CA SER A 292 11.78 -14.81 -11.66
C SER A 292 11.14 -14.27 -12.95
N ASN A 293 9.81 -14.25 -13.04
CA ASN A 293 9.07 -13.60 -14.12
C ASN A 293 7.86 -12.80 -13.56
N PRO A 294 8.00 -11.50 -13.27
CA PRO A 294 6.90 -10.65 -12.81
C PRO A 294 5.80 -10.42 -13.88
N LEU A 295 5.96 -10.95 -15.09
CA LEU A 295 4.95 -10.89 -16.17
C LEU A 295 3.71 -11.76 -15.90
N SER A 296 3.72 -12.70 -14.95
CA SER A 296 2.63 -13.67 -14.77
C SER A 296 1.86 -13.58 -13.45
N SER A 297 2.22 -12.66 -12.54
CA SER A 297 1.47 -12.44 -11.30
C SER A 297 0.75 -11.10 -11.38
N SER A 298 -0.54 -11.13 -11.71
CA SER A 298 -1.41 -9.95 -11.82
C SER A 298 -1.58 -9.15 -10.52
N THR A 299 -1.05 -9.62 -9.39
CA THR A 299 -1.17 -8.95 -8.09
C THR A 299 0.20 -8.57 -7.55
N GLU A 300 0.47 -7.27 -7.50
CA GLU A 300 1.62 -6.70 -6.81
C GLU A 300 1.54 -6.98 -5.30
N THR A 301 2.61 -7.55 -4.72
CA THR A 301 2.73 -7.76 -3.27
C THR A 301 3.34 -6.55 -2.57
N ILE A 302 3.13 -6.44 -1.25
CA ILE A 302 3.74 -5.40 -0.41
C ILE A 302 5.25 -5.37 -0.62
N CYS A 303 5.90 -6.54 -0.54
CA CYS A 303 7.33 -6.68 -0.70
C CYS A 303 7.79 -6.27 -2.11
N THR A 304 7.08 -6.67 -3.17
CA THR A 304 7.45 -6.23 -4.53
C THR A 304 7.33 -4.72 -4.71
N ARG A 305 6.33 -4.07 -4.08
CA ARG A 305 6.19 -2.61 -4.09
C ARG A 305 7.36 -1.93 -3.38
N LEU A 306 7.72 -2.40 -2.19
CA LEU A 306 8.85 -1.87 -1.42
C LEU A 306 10.17 -2.05 -2.16
N VAL A 307 10.41 -3.22 -2.76
CA VAL A 307 11.59 -3.49 -3.59
C VAL A 307 11.66 -2.55 -4.80
N ARG A 308 10.54 -2.33 -5.50
CA ARG A 308 10.47 -1.35 -6.59
C ARG A 308 10.79 0.06 -6.09
N SER A 309 10.25 0.46 -4.94
CA SER A 309 10.54 1.77 -4.33
C SER A 309 12.03 1.95 -4.04
N VAL A 310 12.68 0.93 -3.45
CA VAL A 310 14.13 0.96 -3.20
C VAL A 310 14.91 1.05 -4.50
N ALA A 311 14.58 0.22 -5.51
CA ALA A 311 15.24 0.26 -6.82
C ALA A 311 15.11 1.63 -7.51
N SER A 312 13.90 2.18 -7.58
CA SER A 312 13.64 3.52 -8.13
C SER A 312 14.42 4.61 -7.41
N ARG A 313 14.47 4.54 -6.06
CA ARG A 313 15.19 5.52 -5.25
C ARG A 313 16.69 5.43 -5.46
N VAL A 314 17.26 4.22 -5.48
CA VAL A 314 18.69 3.99 -5.74
C VAL A 314 19.12 4.61 -7.08
N LEU A 315 18.35 4.40 -8.15
CA LEU A 315 18.67 5.00 -9.46
C LEU A 315 18.59 6.53 -9.42
N THR A 316 17.50 7.07 -8.87
CA THR A 316 17.28 8.52 -8.79
C THR A 316 18.35 9.21 -7.95
N PHE A 317 18.68 8.62 -6.80
CA PHE A 317 19.67 9.13 -5.86
C PHE A 317 21.07 9.08 -6.48
N PHE A 318 21.42 7.99 -7.16
CA PHE A 318 22.68 7.89 -7.90
C PHE A 318 22.80 8.97 -8.97
N ILE A 319 21.80 9.16 -9.83
CA ILE A 319 21.83 10.16 -10.91
C ILE A 319 21.98 11.57 -10.32
N ARG A 320 21.24 11.89 -9.24
CA ARG A 320 21.38 13.16 -8.54
C ARG A 320 22.82 13.37 -8.09
N HIS A 321 23.40 12.43 -7.35
CA HIS A 321 24.76 12.61 -6.84
C HIS A 321 25.82 12.58 -7.94
N ALA A 322 25.62 11.81 -9.01
CA ALA A 322 26.47 11.84 -10.20
C ALA A 322 26.46 13.20 -10.89
N SER A 323 25.30 13.89 -10.94
CA SER A 323 25.20 15.25 -11.50
C SER A 323 25.86 16.34 -10.64
N LEU A 324 26.11 16.06 -9.36
CA LEU A 324 26.78 16.96 -8.44
C LEU A 324 28.31 16.80 -8.43
N VAL A 325 28.84 15.77 -9.09
CA VAL A 325 30.29 15.51 -9.13
C VAL A 325 31.00 16.59 -9.92
N ARG A 326 31.97 17.24 -9.27
CA ARG A 326 32.83 18.26 -9.86
C ARG A 326 34.17 18.33 -9.13
N PRO A 327 35.31 18.45 -9.83
CA PRO A 327 35.48 18.43 -11.28
C PRO A 327 35.26 17.04 -11.91
N LEU A 328 34.85 17.01 -13.18
CA LEU A 328 34.59 15.79 -13.96
C LEU A 328 35.43 15.79 -15.24
N SER A 329 36.53 15.01 -15.25
CA SER A 329 37.42 14.86 -16.42
C SER A 329 36.88 13.84 -17.43
N GLU A 330 37.50 13.71 -18.61
CA GLU A 330 37.16 12.66 -19.59
C GLU A 330 37.32 11.24 -19.01
N SER A 331 38.40 10.98 -18.26
CA SER A 331 38.57 9.71 -17.53
C SER A 331 37.50 9.52 -16.46
N GLY A 332 37.11 10.60 -15.77
CA GLY A 332 36.00 10.61 -14.82
C GLY A 332 34.65 10.27 -15.45
N LYS A 333 34.36 10.79 -16.66
CA LYS A 333 33.14 10.47 -17.43
C LYS A 333 33.08 9.00 -17.80
N LEU A 334 34.20 8.42 -18.27
CA LEU A 334 34.26 6.99 -18.58
C LEU A 334 34.03 6.11 -17.34
N ARG A 335 34.64 6.47 -16.20
CA ARG A 335 34.40 5.78 -14.91
C ARG A 335 32.94 5.89 -14.48
N MET A 336 32.36 7.07 -14.56
CA MET A 336 30.95 7.33 -14.25
C MET A 336 29.99 6.52 -15.13
N ALA A 337 30.27 6.42 -16.43
CA ALA A 337 29.48 5.62 -17.37
C ALA A 337 29.55 4.11 -17.08
N ARG A 338 30.70 3.63 -16.59
CA ARG A 338 30.87 2.26 -16.12
C ARG A 338 30.08 2.02 -14.84
N ASP A 339 30.20 2.90 -13.85
CA ASP A 339 29.45 2.83 -12.59
C ASP A 339 27.92 2.79 -12.86
N MET A 340 27.42 3.54 -13.84
CA MET A 340 26.01 3.45 -14.29
C MET A 340 25.64 2.09 -14.86
N ALA A 341 26.51 1.50 -15.68
CA ALA A 341 26.28 0.17 -16.28
C ALA A 341 26.26 -0.92 -15.20
N GLU A 342 27.18 -0.83 -14.25
CA GLU A 342 27.25 -1.73 -13.10
C GLU A 342 26.03 -1.59 -12.18
N LEU A 343 25.58 -0.35 -11.94
CA LEU A 343 24.36 -0.08 -11.19
C LEU A 343 23.12 -0.65 -11.88
N GLU A 344 22.96 -0.39 -13.18
CA GLU A 344 21.88 -0.91 -14.02
C GLU A 344 21.81 -2.45 -13.92
N LEU A 345 22.97 -3.11 -14.05
CA LEU A 345 23.08 -4.56 -13.98
C LEU A 345 22.71 -5.11 -12.60
N VAL A 346 23.29 -4.57 -11.52
CA VAL A 346 23.07 -5.12 -10.18
C VAL A 346 21.64 -4.90 -9.69
N VAL A 347 21.04 -3.74 -9.99
CA VAL A 347 19.64 -3.44 -9.67
C VAL A 347 18.70 -4.37 -10.45
N GLY A 348 18.94 -4.53 -11.75
CA GLY A 348 18.12 -5.39 -12.62
C GLY A 348 18.16 -6.87 -12.22
N GLN A 349 19.33 -7.37 -11.81
CA GLN A 349 19.50 -8.79 -11.43
C GLN A 349 19.03 -9.11 -10.01
N ASN A 350 19.15 -8.17 -9.07
CA ASN A 350 19.03 -8.47 -7.65
C ASN A 350 17.91 -7.72 -6.92
N LEU A 351 17.46 -6.55 -7.41
CA LEU A 351 16.35 -5.82 -6.80
C LEU A 351 15.08 -5.98 -7.63
N PHE A 352 15.01 -5.32 -8.78
CA PHE A 352 13.80 -5.19 -9.56
C PHE A 352 14.13 -5.02 -11.06
N PRO A 353 13.33 -5.59 -11.99
CA PRO A 353 13.52 -5.36 -13.42
C PRO A 353 13.51 -3.87 -13.76
N VAL A 354 14.63 -3.36 -14.25
CA VAL A 354 14.84 -1.92 -14.45
C VAL A 354 13.90 -1.32 -15.49
N GLU A 355 13.49 -2.12 -16.47
CA GLU A 355 12.55 -1.75 -17.53
C GLU A 355 11.18 -1.36 -16.97
N GLN A 356 10.81 -1.90 -15.81
CA GLN A 356 9.55 -1.63 -15.13
C GLN A 356 9.60 -0.44 -14.16
N LEU A 357 10.77 0.20 -13.99
CA LEU A 357 10.92 1.36 -13.10
C LEU A 357 10.45 2.66 -13.74
N GLY A 358 10.32 2.72 -15.07
CA GLY A 358 9.83 3.91 -15.78
C GLY A 358 10.81 5.09 -15.71
N GLY A 359 10.38 6.23 -15.16
CA GLY A 359 11.12 7.50 -15.14
C GLY A 359 12.56 7.39 -14.61
N PRO A 360 12.81 6.81 -13.42
CA PRO A 360 14.15 6.60 -12.89
C PRO A 360 15.09 5.84 -13.83
N TYR A 361 14.59 4.82 -14.53
CA TYR A 361 15.40 4.06 -15.49
C TYR A 361 15.67 4.86 -16.77
N ARG A 362 14.67 5.56 -17.31
CA ARG A 362 14.86 6.47 -18.46
C ARG A 362 15.90 7.54 -18.15
N ALA A 363 15.85 8.12 -16.95
CA ALA A 363 16.84 9.09 -16.50
C ALA A 363 18.26 8.50 -16.46
N LEU A 364 18.45 7.28 -15.95
CA LEU A 364 19.76 6.62 -15.94
C LEU A 364 20.30 6.44 -17.37
N ARG A 365 19.43 5.95 -18.27
CA ARG A 365 19.74 5.70 -19.68
C ARG A 365 20.04 6.97 -20.44
N ALA A 366 19.35 8.07 -20.14
CA ALA A 366 19.54 9.37 -20.77
C ALA A 366 20.78 10.11 -20.24
N PHE A 367 21.09 9.98 -18.95
CA PHE A 367 22.22 10.67 -18.34
C PHE A 367 23.57 10.15 -18.86
N ARG A 368 23.68 8.83 -19.12
CA ARG A 368 24.91 8.19 -19.60
C ARG A 368 25.47 8.75 -20.93
N PRO A 369 24.69 8.99 -22.00
CA PRO A 369 25.16 9.71 -23.18
C PRO A 369 25.31 11.22 -22.93
N VAL A 370 24.46 11.82 -22.09
CA VAL A 370 24.50 13.27 -21.79
C VAL A 370 25.85 13.71 -21.22
N ILE A 371 26.51 12.91 -20.38
CA ILE A 371 27.83 13.29 -19.84
C ILE A 371 28.91 13.46 -20.93
N PHE A 372 28.76 12.83 -22.10
CA PHE A 372 29.69 12.92 -23.24
C PHE A 372 29.29 13.97 -24.28
N LEU A 373 28.04 14.44 -24.28
CA LEU A 373 27.59 15.47 -25.22
C LEU A 373 28.33 16.79 -25.00
N GLU A 374 28.65 17.47 -26.10
CA GLU A 374 29.13 18.85 -26.04
C GLU A 374 28.05 19.79 -25.49
N THR A 375 28.46 20.89 -24.87
CA THR A 375 27.52 21.88 -24.30
C THR A 375 26.61 22.51 -25.36
N SER A 376 27.12 22.69 -26.57
CA SER A 376 26.38 23.21 -27.73
C SER A 376 25.25 22.28 -28.20
N GLN A 377 25.43 20.97 -28.07
CA GLN A 377 24.50 19.95 -28.56
C GLN A 377 23.43 19.57 -27.53
N LEU A 378 23.62 19.98 -26.27
CA LEU A 378 22.77 19.56 -25.16
C LEU A 378 21.33 20.04 -25.38
N GLU A 379 21.13 21.31 -25.75
CA GLU A 379 19.80 21.93 -25.88
C GLU A 379 18.89 21.21 -26.89
N SER A 380 19.44 20.79 -28.03
CA SER A 380 18.70 20.10 -29.09
C SER A 380 18.49 18.61 -28.83
N SER A 381 19.08 18.07 -27.76
CA SER A 381 19.07 16.63 -27.51
C SER A 381 17.72 16.18 -26.95
N PRO A 382 17.09 15.13 -27.54
CA PRO A 382 15.85 14.58 -26.99
C PRO A 382 16.06 13.95 -25.60
N LEU A 383 17.30 13.62 -25.25
CA LEU A 383 17.68 13.01 -23.96
C LEU A 383 17.41 13.94 -22.76
N ILE A 384 17.28 15.26 -22.99
CA ILE A 384 16.90 16.21 -21.95
C ILE A 384 15.51 15.90 -21.40
N GLN A 385 14.57 15.43 -22.24
CA GLN A 385 13.18 15.21 -21.83
C GLN A 385 13.02 14.04 -20.85
N ASP A 386 13.97 13.12 -20.86
CA ASP A 386 14.00 11.95 -19.98
C ASP A 386 14.72 12.22 -18.64
N LEU A 387 15.22 13.44 -18.43
CA LEU A 387 15.97 13.83 -17.23
C LEU A 387 15.23 14.91 -16.43
N PRO A 388 15.27 14.86 -15.09
CA PRO A 388 14.82 15.98 -14.27
C PRO A 388 15.63 17.26 -14.61
N PRO A 389 14.98 18.44 -14.74
CA PRO A 389 15.68 19.70 -15.01
C PRO A 389 16.78 19.98 -13.99
N SER A 390 16.52 19.72 -12.72
CA SER A 390 17.51 19.81 -11.64
C SER A 390 18.78 19.00 -11.94
N VAL A 391 18.68 17.76 -12.43
CA VAL A 391 19.85 16.91 -12.76
C VAL A 391 20.68 17.55 -13.88
N ILE A 392 20.03 18.05 -14.94
CA ILE A 392 20.73 18.68 -16.07
C ILE A 392 21.44 19.95 -15.62
N LEU A 393 20.74 20.82 -14.88
CA LEU A 393 21.29 22.08 -14.42
C LEU A 393 22.46 21.87 -13.44
N HIS A 394 22.37 20.87 -12.56
CA HIS A 394 23.49 20.51 -11.68
C HIS A 394 24.69 19.98 -12.45
N HIS A 395 24.47 19.10 -13.43
CA HIS A 395 25.54 18.60 -14.30
C HIS A 395 26.24 19.73 -15.07
N LEU A 396 25.51 20.75 -15.51
CA LEU A 396 26.10 21.90 -16.21
C LEU A 396 27.13 22.66 -15.38
N PHE A 397 27.02 22.68 -14.04
CA PHE A 397 28.08 23.26 -13.18
C PHE A 397 29.42 22.53 -13.32
N SER A 398 29.43 21.22 -13.62
CA SER A 398 30.67 20.47 -13.86
C SER A 398 31.42 20.92 -15.12
N ARG A 399 30.70 21.54 -16.08
CA ARG A 399 31.23 22.08 -17.34
C ARG A 399 31.61 23.56 -17.25
N GLY A 400 31.25 24.23 -16.16
CA GLY A 400 31.50 25.65 -15.93
C GLY A 400 32.87 25.94 -15.29
N PRO A 401 33.35 27.19 -15.35
CA PRO A 401 34.59 27.60 -14.70
C PRO A 401 34.46 27.54 -13.18
N ASP A 402 35.57 27.32 -12.45
CA ASP A 402 35.59 27.16 -10.97
C ASP A 402 34.96 28.34 -10.20
N GLU A 403 34.93 29.52 -10.81
CA GLU A 403 34.29 30.71 -10.27
C GLU A 403 32.76 30.60 -10.17
N LEU A 404 32.14 29.80 -11.05
CA LEU A 404 30.71 29.52 -11.03
C LEU A 404 30.42 28.47 -9.95
N GLN A 405 30.21 28.92 -8.72
CA GLN A 405 29.92 28.04 -7.58
C GLN A 405 28.51 27.44 -7.69
N SER A 406 28.38 26.15 -7.42
CA SER A 406 27.07 25.49 -7.33
C SER A 406 26.28 25.97 -6.10
N PRO A 407 24.94 25.82 -6.05
CA PRO A 407 24.14 26.19 -4.88
C PRO A 407 24.62 25.49 -3.59
N MET A 408 25.05 24.24 -3.70
CA MET A 408 25.63 23.46 -2.60
C MET A 408 26.90 24.13 -2.06
N GLN A 409 27.83 24.50 -2.94
CA GLN A 409 29.10 25.16 -2.57
C GLN A 409 28.85 26.56 -2.00
N ARG A 410 27.96 27.34 -2.63
CA ARG A 410 27.58 28.69 -2.18
C ARG A 410 27.07 28.67 -0.73
N ASN A 411 26.18 27.74 -0.42
CA ASN A 411 25.54 27.63 0.88
C ASN A 411 26.35 26.77 1.88
N LYS A 412 27.54 26.28 1.49
CA LYS A 412 28.42 25.43 2.31
C LYS A 412 27.71 24.19 2.87
N LEU A 413 26.80 23.61 2.09
CA LEU A 413 26.06 22.40 2.45
C LEU A 413 26.87 21.15 2.11
N SER A 414 26.75 20.10 2.92
CA SER A 414 27.26 18.77 2.54
C SER A 414 26.41 18.16 1.41
N PRO A 415 26.94 17.20 0.63
CA PRO A 415 26.17 16.52 -0.41
C PRO A 415 24.87 15.90 0.13
N LEU A 416 24.91 15.33 1.34
CA LEU A 416 23.73 14.78 1.99
C LEU A 416 22.71 15.87 2.37
N GLN A 417 23.15 16.97 3.01
CA GLN A 417 22.26 18.06 3.39
C GLN A 417 21.56 18.68 2.17
N TYR A 418 22.30 18.84 1.08
CA TYR A 418 21.75 19.37 -0.16
C TYR A 418 20.77 18.40 -0.82
N SER A 419 21.08 17.09 -0.83
CA SER A 419 20.18 16.07 -1.37
C SER A 419 18.88 15.97 -0.59
N LEU A 420 18.93 16.00 0.75
CA LEU A 420 17.75 16.03 1.62
C LEU A 420 16.92 17.31 1.40
N TRP A 421 17.58 18.45 1.20
CA TRP A 421 16.88 19.68 0.82
C TRP A 421 16.18 19.52 -0.53
N MET A 422 16.85 18.99 -1.56
CA MET A 422 16.23 18.74 -2.87
C MET A 422 15.03 17.78 -2.79
N ASP A 423 15.05 16.77 -1.91
CA ASP A 423 13.89 15.88 -1.68
C ASP A 423 12.68 16.60 -1.09
N SER A 424 12.91 17.68 -0.33
CA SER A 424 11.84 18.46 0.30
C SER A 424 11.26 19.56 -0.59
N GLN A 425 11.86 19.81 -1.77
CA GLN A 425 11.52 20.95 -2.63
C GLN A 425 11.10 20.50 -4.04
N GLY A 426 10.22 21.28 -4.67
CA GLY A 426 9.90 21.14 -6.09
C GLY A 426 10.98 21.72 -7.01
N GLU A 427 10.92 21.36 -8.29
CA GLU A 427 11.88 21.81 -9.33
C GLU A 427 11.97 23.36 -9.41
N ASP A 428 10.89 24.10 -9.18
CA ASP A 428 10.91 25.59 -9.17
C ASP A 428 11.74 26.18 -8.04
N GLN A 429 11.68 25.58 -6.85
CA GLN A 429 12.47 26.04 -5.72
C GLN A 429 13.94 25.66 -5.87
N ILE A 430 14.21 24.49 -6.45
CA ILE A 430 15.57 24.08 -6.84
C ILE A 430 16.12 25.07 -7.88
N TRP A 431 15.33 25.40 -8.90
CA TRP A 431 15.68 26.39 -9.91
C TRP A 431 15.97 27.77 -9.30
N ARG A 432 15.17 28.25 -8.35
CA ARG A 432 15.45 29.52 -7.65
C ARG A 432 16.81 29.51 -6.94
N GLY A 433 17.19 28.39 -6.32
CA GLY A 433 18.52 28.22 -5.73
C GLY A 433 19.64 28.26 -6.76
N ILE A 434 19.45 27.61 -7.91
CA ILE A 434 20.39 27.62 -9.04
C ILE A 434 20.51 29.02 -9.64
N LYS A 435 19.39 29.70 -9.88
CA LYS A 435 19.33 31.06 -10.41
C LYS A 435 20.07 32.04 -9.52
N ALA A 436 19.90 31.97 -8.20
CA ALA A 436 20.68 32.79 -7.28
C ALA A 436 22.20 32.58 -7.46
N ALA A 437 22.65 31.33 -7.58
CA ALA A 437 24.07 31.04 -7.85
C ALA A 437 24.56 31.61 -9.20
N LEU A 438 23.72 31.57 -10.24
CA LEU A 438 24.00 32.19 -11.54
C LEU A 438 24.08 33.72 -11.42
N ASP A 439 23.17 34.35 -10.68
CA ASP A 439 23.14 35.80 -10.48
C ASP A 439 24.40 36.30 -9.75
N ASP A 440 24.88 35.56 -8.75
CA ASP A 440 26.14 35.86 -8.05
C ASP A 440 27.34 35.76 -9.00
N TYR A 441 27.40 34.74 -9.86
CA TYR A 441 28.44 34.61 -10.87
C TYR A 441 28.40 35.80 -11.84
N ALA A 442 27.21 36.17 -12.31
CA ALA A 442 27.06 37.31 -13.20
C ALA A 442 27.48 38.64 -12.56
N ALA A 443 27.17 38.84 -11.28
CA ALA A 443 27.64 40.00 -10.52
C ALA A 443 29.17 40.04 -10.45
N LYS A 444 29.83 38.91 -10.15
CA LYS A 444 31.30 38.82 -10.11
C LYS A 444 31.96 39.12 -11.46
N VAL A 445 31.43 38.57 -12.55
CA VAL A 445 31.92 38.82 -13.92
C VAL A 445 31.78 40.30 -14.29
N ARG A 446 30.63 40.91 -13.97
CA ARG A 446 30.37 42.35 -14.23
C ARG A 446 31.30 43.27 -13.43
N ILE A 447 31.59 42.95 -12.16
CA ILE A 447 32.54 43.71 -11.33
C ILE A 447 33.94 43.66 -11.93
N ARG A 448 34.33 42.52 -12.52
CA ARG A 448 35.63 42.35 -13.17
C ARG A 448 35.77 43.12 -14.48
N GLY A 449 34.66 43.51 -15.10
CA GLY A 449 34.62 44.22 -16.37
C GLY A 449 34.64 43.31 -17.60
N ASP A 450 34.52 41.99 -17.41
CA ASP A 450 34.46 41.02 -18.50
C ASP A 450 33.09 41.09 -19.20
N LYS A 451 33.10 41.06 -20.54
CA LYS A 451 31.88 41.11 -21.37
C LYS A 451 31.38 39.73 -21.80
N GLU A 452 32.19 38.70 -21.63
CA GLU A 452 31.89 37.33 -22.07
C GLU A 452 31.61 36.44 -20.87
N PHE A 453 30.43 35.82 -20.87
CA PHE A 453 30.07 34.79 -19.90
C PHE A 453 30.51 33.42 -20.41
N SER A 454 30.76 32.46 -19.50
CA SER A 454 30.92 31.06 -19.88
C SER A 454 29.71 30.58 -20.73
N PRO A 455 29.91 29.78 -21.79
CA PRO A 455 28.83 29.29 -22.65
C PRO A 455 27.76 28.47 -21.89
N VAL A 456 28.10 27.96 -20.71
CA VAL A 456 27.18 27.26 -19.82
C VAL A 456 26.15 28.20 -19.17
N TYR A 457 26.53 29.44 -18.86
CA TYR A 457 25.67 30.42 -18.18
C TYR A 457 24.36 30.72 -18.94
N PRO A 458 24.38 31.15 -20.23
CA PRO A 458 23.15 31.43 -20.96
C PRO A 458 22.31 30.18 -21.19
N LEU A 459 22.95 29.01 -21.35
CA LEU A 459 22.25 27.72 -21.49
C LEU A 459 21.46 27.38 -20.22
N MET A 460 22.08 27.51 -19.04
CA MET A 460 21.42 27.24 -17.76
C MET A 460 20.24 28.19 -17.51
N LEU A 461 20.38 29.47 -17.87
CA LEU A 461 19.26 30.43 -17.79
C LEU A 461 18.10 30.04 -18.69
N LYS A 462 18.38 29.62 -19.93
CA LYS A 462 17.34 29.21 -20.88
C LYS A 462 16.60 27.95 -20.40
N LEU A 463 17.34 26.91 -20.02
CA LEU A 463 16.76 25.65 -19.53
C LEU A 463 16.02 25.82 -18.20
N GLY A 464 16.53 26.66 -17.30
CA GLY A 464 15.86 26.92 -16.03
C GLY A 464 14.60 27.78 -16.18
N SER A 465 14.58 28.72 -17.13
CA SER A 465 13.38 29.55 -17.38
C SER A 465 12.20 28.73 -17.88
N SER A 466 12.43 27.63 -18.60
CA SER A 466 11.36 26.69 -18.97
C SER A 466 10.79 25.91 -17.78
N VAL A 467 11.51 25.77 -16.66
CA VAL A 467 10.99 25.12 -15.45
C VAL A 467 9.86 25.95 -14.85
N SER A 468 10.07 27.27 -14.74
CA SER A 468 9.06 28.22 -14.24
C SER A 468 7.89 28.48 -15.21
N GLY A 469 7.99 28.06 -16.47
CA GLY A 469 6.98 28.28 -17.51
C GLY A 469 5.98 27.15 -17.68
N ASN A 470 6.20 25.98 -17.06
CA ASN A 470 5.37 24.79 -17.22
C ASN A 470 4.19 24.70 -16.22
N GLU A 471 3.94 25.77 -15.43
CA GLU A 471 2.75 25.91 -14.56
C GLU A 471 1.70 26.90 -15.12
N SER A 472 1.57 27.03 -16.45
CA SER A 472 0.50 27.83 -17.09
C SER A 472 -0.53 26.97 -17.81
#